data_AF-B4VBZ0-F1
#
_entry.id   AF-B4VBZ0-F1
#
_cell.length_a   1.000
_cell.length_b   1.000
_cell.length_c   1.000
_cell.angle_alpha   90.00
_cell.angle_beta   90.00
_cell.angle_gamma   90.00
#
_symmetry.space_group_name_H-M   'P 1'
#
loop_
_entity.id
_entity.type
_entity.pdbx_description
1 polymer ?
#
loop_
_entity_poly.entity_id
_entity_poly.type
_entity_poly.pdbx_seq_one_letter_code
_entity_poly.pdbx_strand_id
1 'polypeptide(L)'
;MIASTPVARWSWGETGRETDLVREAVRRFFLALRVLDRYGLAAPHGGRVAVMVSGAGARSALLRAEFPVGAEALVARIEDGLAPGEVGGVNLYAVCDGVVETGTGGAEAVEGPFALTTMVCEEYFHVGLTTFCDAWMPFDLRGRAQEALFEANRPRLASALAEIAEELDVEIDPDDATWFGFPTESGVENHYQDDGSASDVWGSFEIPYRNRIFSQTPRFTAGYGRRASGPVRCVPVLGSTEVLGYLWASDAEGAASFEPCDAADLDGHRAGLVWLDRLRDAYDRGLSPTAALVELGGNPGDPVAGRADVKATAEAGSWEAPETILSHLRASGPA
;
A
#
# COMPACT_ATOMS: atom_id res chain seq x y z
N MET A 1 -9.21 0.72 5.74
CA MET A 1 -8.49 0.44 4.47
C MET A 1 -6.98 0.55 4.67
N ILE A 2 -6.18 0.00 3.75
CA ILE A 2 -4.71 0.16 3.72
C ILE A 2 -4.29 0.79 2.37
N ALA A 3 -3.65 1.95 2.42
CA ALA A 3 -3.08 2.63 1.28
C ALA A 3 -1.68 2.09 0.93
N SER A 4 -1.28 2.21 -0.33
CA SER A 4 0.09 1.91 -0.79
C SER A 4 1.05 3.07 -0.52
N THR A 5 0.50 4.25 -0.29
CA THR A 5 1.22 5.44 0.14
C THR A 5 0.92 5.74 1.61
N PRO A 6 1.87 6.33 2.34
CA PRO A 6 1.68 6.62 3.77
C PRO A 6 0.48 7.53 4.04
N VAL A 7 -0.33 7.13 5.01
CA VAL A 7 -1.43 7.93 5.55
C VAL A 7 -0.87 8.99 6.50
N ALA A 8 0.09 8.63 7.33
CA ALA A 8 0.75 9.54 8.27
C ALA A 8 2.14 9.02 8.66
N ARG A 9 2.99 9.94 9.12
CA ARG A 9 4.33 9.63 9.62
C ARG A 9 4.62 10.41 10.89
N TRP A 10 5.38 9.79 11.77
CA TRP A 10 5.94 10.40 12.97
C TRP A 10 7.42 10.10 13.03
N SER A 11 8.20 11.07 13.50
CA SER A 11 9.63 10.94 13.66
C SER A 11 10.08 11.33 15.06
N TRP A 12 11.16 10.70 15.50
CA TRP A 12 11.91 11.07 16.70
C TRP A 12 13.38 11.10 16.30
N GLY A 13 14.04 12.23 16.49
CA GLY A 13 15.44 12.34 16.13
C GLY A 13 16.09 13.60 16.67
N GLU A 14 17.35 13.47 17.04
CA GLU A 14 18.15 14.56 17.56
C GLU A 14 19.59 14.44 17.07
N THR A 15 20.29 15.58 17.06
CA THR A 15 21.72 15.61 16.76
C THR A 15 22.51 15.12 17.96
N GLY A 16 23.40 14.15 17.75
CA GLY A 16 24.19 13.55 18.81
C GLY A 16 25.39 12.80 18.23
N ARG A 17 26.43 12.61 19.05
CA ARG A 17 27.59 11.80 18.64
C ARG A 17 27.45 10.39 19.16
N GLU A 18 27.03 9.49 18.28
CA GLU A 18 26.91 8.07 18.58
C GLU A 18 28.22 7.35 18.28
N THR A 19 28.73 6.61 19.27
CA THR A 19 30.04 5.94 19.15
C THR A 19 29.95 4.50 18.67
N ASP A 20 28.82 3.83 18.90
CA ASP A 20 28.53 2.48 18.43
C ASP A 20 27.23 2.51 17.61
N LEU A 21 27.36 2.87 16.33
CA LEU A 21 26.22 3.08 15.43
C LEU A 21 25.34 1.84 15.29
N VAL A 22 25.95 0.63 15.29
CA VAL A 22 25.21 -0.63 15.16
C VAL A 22 24.38 -0.90 16.40
N ARG A 23 25.00 -0.82 17.58
CA ARG A 23 24.31 -1.08 18.85
C ARG A 23 23.19 -0.07 19.09
N GLU A 24 23.43 1.20 18.80
CA GLU A 24 22.44 2.24 19.02
C GLU A 24 21.27 2.16 18.05
N ALA A 25 21.51 1.83 16.78
CA ALA A 25 20.43 1.59 15.83
C ALA A 25 19.56 0.39 16.24
N VAL A 26 20.19 -0.71 16.66
CA VAL A 26 19.47 -1.90 17.15
C VAL A 26 18.69 -1.58 18.43
N ARG A 27 19.29 -0.88 19.40
CA ARG A 27 18.66 -0.50 20.66
C ARG A 27 17.41 0.35 20.43
N ARG A 28 17.52 1.44 19.67
CA ARG A 28 16.42 2.37 19.40
C ARG A 28 15.28 1.70 18.61
N PHE A 29 15.62 0.89 17.61
CA PHE A 29 14.63 0.11 16.87
C PHE A 29 13.83 -0.83 17.79
N PHE A 30 14.50 -1.58 18.66
CA PHE A 30 13.82 -2.50 19.59
C PHE A 30 13.14 -1.81 20.77
N LEU A 31 13.52 -0.58 21.13
CA LEU A 31 12.73 0.25 22.05
C LEU A 31 11.36 0.53 21.44
N ALA A 32 11.34 1.16 20.26
CA ALA A 32 10.10 1.51 19.58
C ALA A 32 9.26 0.27 19.23
N LEU A 33 9.88 -0.80 18.72
CA LEU A 33 9.16 -2.03 18.38
C LEU A 33 8.47 -2.67 19.59
N ARG A 34 9.12 -2.70 20.76
CA ARG A 34 8.53 -3.27 22.00
C ARG A 34 7.35 -2.45 22.50
N VAL A 35 7.41 -1.12 22.37
CA VAL A 35 6.27 -0.26 22.71
C VAL A 35 5.10 -0.60 21.80
N LEU A 36 5.30 -0.62 20.49
CA LEU A 36 4.25 -0.94 19.53
C LEU A 36 3.64 -2.34 19.72
N ASP A 37 4.46 -3.35 19.99
CA ASP A 37 4.03 -4.73 20.27
C ASP A 37 3.15 -4.80 21.53
N ARG A 38 3.49 -4.06 22.59
CA ARG A 38 2.69 -3.98 23.83
C ARG A 38 1.26 -3.50 23.58
N TYR A 39 1.10 -2.57 22.64
CA TYR A 39 -0.22 -2.08 22.22
C TYR A 39 -0.81 -2.90 21.06
N GLY A 40 -0.22 -4.03 20.68
CA GLY A 40 -0.69 -4.90 19.59
C GLY A 40 -0.67 -4.22 18.21
N LEU A 41 0.18 -3.20 18.03
CA LEU A 41 0.24 -2.40 16.81
C LEU A 41 1.32 -2.87 15.83
N ALA A 42 2.36 -3.56 16.32
CA ALA A 42 3.45 -4.00 15.45
C ALA A 42 4.13 -5.29 15.94
N ALA A 43 4.13 -6.29 15.09
CA ALA A 43 5.06 -7.40 15.07
C ALA A 43 5.69 -7.46 13.66
N PRO A 44 7.02 -7.56 13.49
CA PRO A 44 7.60 -7.46 12.16
C PRO A 44 7.12 -8.61 11.27
N HIS A 45 6.69 -8.26 10.05
CA HIS A 45 6.13 -9.18 9.10
C HIS A 45 7.12 -10.33 8.80
N GLY A 46 6.62 -11.56 8.84
CA GLY A 46 7.45 -12.77 8.70
C GLY A 46 8.55 -12.92 9.76
N GLY A 47 8.49 -12.13 10.85
CA GLY A 47 9.48 -12.11 11.92
C GLY A 47 10.85 -11.64 11.46
N ARG A 48 10.93 -10.70 10.50
CA ARG A 48 12.21 -10.22 9.93
C ARG A 48 12.39 -8.71 10.02
N VAL A 49 13.66 -8.31 10.10
CA VAL A 49 14.12 -6.91 10.03
C VAL A 49 15.14 -6.79 8.91
N ALA A 50 14.92 -5.85 7.99
CA ALA A 50 15.90 -5.48 6.98
C ALA A 50 16.94 -4.54 7.60
N VAL A 51 18.21 -4.82 7.34
CA VAL A 51 19.34 -4.04 7.83
C VAL A 51 20.20 -3.60 6.65
N MET A 52 20.56 -2.31 6.64
CA MET A 52 21.53 -1.74 5.73
C MET A 52 22.60 -0.98 6.52
N VAL A 53 23.86 -1.31 6.28
CA VAL A 53 24.99 -0.57 6.83
C VAL A 53 25.74 0.10 5.69
N SER A 54 25.89 1.42 5.75
CA SER A 54 26.65 2.23 4.78
C SER A 54 28.08 2.46 5.26
N GLY A 55 29.02 2.49 4.32
CA GLY A 55 30.40 2.88 4.63
C GLY A 55 30.57 4.39 4.79
N ALA A 56 31.49 4.84 5.63
CA ALA A 56 31.84 6.25 5.78
C ALA A 56 32.34 6.83 4.45
N GLY A 57 31.74 7.93 3.99
CA GLY A 57 32.14 8.64 2.77
C GLY A 57 31.92 7.88 1.44
N ALA A 58 31.35 6.67 1.45
CA ALA A 58 31.18 5.82 0.26
C ALA A 58 29.71 5.59 -0.10
N ARG A 59 29.40 5.46 -1.39
CA ARG A 59 28.06 5.09 -1.90
C ARG A 59 27.72 3.60 -1.77
N SER A 60 28.66 2.76 -1.32
CA SER A 60 28.49 1.31 -1.23
C SER A 60 28.04 0.88 0.17
N ALA A 61 27.07 -0.03 0.22
CA ALA A 61 26.67 -0.69 1.46
C ALA A 61 27.74 -1.70 1.90
N LEU A 62 28.13 -1.64 3.17
CA LEU A 62 28.96 -2.66 3.84
C LEU A 62 28.16 -3.91 4.19
N LEU A 63 26.84 -3.75 4.37
CA LEU A 63 25.90 -4.84 4.60
C LEU A 63 24.52 -4.48 4.04
N ARG A 64 23.86 -5.45 3.43
CA ARG A 64 22.42 -5.44 3.13
C ARG A 64 21.88 -6.85 3.34
N ALA A 65 21.10 -7.04 4.40
CA ALA A 65 20.59 -8.36 4.77
C ALA A 65 19.27 -8.25 5.52
N GLU A 66 18.56 -9.37 5.63
CA GLU A 66 17.41 -9.53 6.53
C GLU A 66 17.77 -10.49 7.65
N PHE A 67 17.35 -10.17 8.87
CA PHE A 67 17.58 -11.00 10.04
C PHE A 67 16.28 -11.31 10.78
N PRO A 68 16.19 -12.46 11.47
CA PRO A 68 15.05 -12.76 12.33
C PRO A 68 14.98 -11.81 13.55
N VAL A 69 13.77 -11.42 13.94
CA VAL A 69 13.47 -10.59 15.11
C VAL A 69 13.79 -11.33 16.40
N GLY A 70 14.20 -10.59 17.44
CA GLY A 70 14.35 -11.14 18.79
C GLY A 70 15.57 -12.04 18.99
N ALA A 71 16.43 -12.16 17.99
CA ALA A 71 17.69 -12.83 18.20
C ALA A 71 18.58 -11.92 19.07
N GLU A 72 18.89 -12.35 20.31
CA GLU A 72 19.75 -11.63 21.29
C GLU A 72 21.14 -11.24 20.73
N ALA A 73 21.47 -11.71 19.54
CA ALA A 73 22.70 -11.44 18.81
C ALA A 73 22.46 -10.71 17.47
N LEU A 74 21.45 -9.82 17.34
CA LEU A 74 21.31 -9.04 16.10
C LEU A 74 22.54 -8.16 15.86
N VAL A 75 23.04 -7.48 16.90
CA VAL A 75 24.30 -6.70 16.84
C VAL A 75 25.44 -7.57 16.33
N ALA A 76 25.69 -8.71 16.97
CA ALA A 76 26.77 -9.61 16.57
C ALA A 76 26.60 -10.15 15.13
N ARG A 77 25.37 -10.45 14.69
CA ARG A 77 25.10 -10.87 13.30
C ARG A 77 25.38 -9.78 12.29
N ILE A 78 25.08 -8.53 12.64
CA ILE A 78 25.42 -7.38 11.80
C ILE A 78 26.94 -7.28 11.71
N GLU A 79 27.63 -7.27 12.85
CA GLU A 79 29.09 -7.18 12.95
C GLU A 79 29.81 -8.31 12.19
N ASP A 80 29.37 -9.56 12.36
CA ASP A 80 29.91 -10.73 11.66
C ASP A 80 29.68 -10.67 10.14
N GLY A 81 28.63 -9.97 9.70
CA GLY A 81 28.25 -9.82 8.30
C GLY A 81 28.88 -8.61 7.60
N LEU A 82 29.57 -7.73 8.32
CA LEU A 82 30.13 -6.51 7.75
C LEU A 82 31.27 -6.81 6.77
N ALA A 83 31.18 -6.23 5.57
CA ALA A 83 32.34 -6.10 4.70
C ALA A 83 33.38 -5.14 5.30
N PRO A 84 34.68 -5.25 4.93
CA PRO A 84 35.71 -4.32 5.40
C PRO A 84 35.37 -2.87 5.05
N GLY A 85 35.46 -2.00 6.05
CA GLY A 85 35.20 -0.56 5.91
C GLY A 85 34.82 0.07 7.24
N GLU A 86 34.88 1.40 7.30
CA GLU A 86 34.38 2.16 8.44
C GLU A 86 32.86 2.35 8.30
N VAL A 87 32.11 2.11 9.37
CA VAL A 87 30.66 2.26 9.39
C VAL A 87 30.30 3.75 9.41
N GLY A 88 29.60 4.22 8.38
CA GLY A 88 29.12 5.61 8.30
C GLY A 88 27.65 5.77 8.68
N GLY A 89 26.88 4.68 8.72
CA GLY A 89 25.48 4.73 9.13
C GLY A 89 24.80 3.36 9.09
N VAL A 90 23.77 3.21 9.90
CA VAL A 90 23.03 1.96 10.09
C VAL A 90 21.54 2.25 9.96
N ASN A 91 20.87 1.53 9.08
CA ASN A 91 19.42 1.63 8.85
C ASN A 91 18.77 0.28 9.16
N LEU A 92 17.73 0.30 9.99
CA LEU A 92 16.83 -0.83 10.24
C LEU A 92 15.45 -0.48 9.69
N TYR A 93 14.79 -1.47 9.10
CA TYR A 93 13.46 -1.34 8.53
C TYR A 93 12.65 -2.61 8.76
N ALA A 94 11.40 -2.45 9.20
CA ALA A 94 10.42 -3.53 9.18
C ALA A 94 9.05 -2.99 8.76
N VAL A 95 8.37 -3.72 7.88
CA VAL A 95 6.91 -3.67 7.80
C VAL A 95 6.39 -4.54 8.93
N CYS A 96 5.38 -4.06 9.65
CA CYS A 96 4.87 -4.72 10.83
C CYS A 96 3.41 -5.08 10.65
N ASP A 97 3.08 -6.34 10.92
CA ASP A 97 1.72 -6.81 11.10
C ASP A 97 1.19 -6.30 12.45
N GLY A 98 -0.12 -6.09 12.56
CA GLY A 98 -0.73 -5.57 13.77
C GLY A 98 -2.17 -6.04 13.92
N VAL A 99 -2.81 -5.55 14.97
CA VAL A 99 -4.21 -5.87 15.27
C VAL A 99 -5.02 -4.58 15.33
N VAL A 100 -6.08 -4.52 14.53
CA VAL A 100 -7.08 -3.45 14.55
C VAL A 100 -8.31 -3.94 15.30
N GLU A 101 -8.77 -3.17 16.29
CA GLU A 101 -10.02 -3.47 16.98
C GLU A 101 -11.21 -3.04 16.12
N THR A 102 -12.19 -3.91 15.99
CA THR A 102 -13.40 -3.65 15.18
C THR A 102 -14.42 -2.75 15.89
N GLY A 103 -14.19 -2.41 17.15
CA GLY A 103 -15.11 -1.62 17.98
C GLY A 103 -16.33 -2.37 18.51
N THR A 104 -16.58 -3.61 18.07
CA THR A 104 -17.73 -4.45 18.52
C THR A 104 -17.32 -5.60 19.44
N GLY A 105 -16.12 -5.53 20.02
CA GLY A 105 -15.55 -6.58 20.88
C GLY A 105 -14.75 -7.66 20.12
N GLY A 106 -14.53 -7.47 18.82
CA GLY A 106 -13.63 -8.29 17.99
C GLY A 106 -12.38 -7.53 17.59
N ALA A 107 -11.34 -8.28 17.20
CA ALA A 107 -10.10 -7.73 16.69
C ALA A 107 -9.66 -8.49 15.44
N GLU A 108 -9.10 -7.78 14.47
CA GLU A 108 -8.68 -8.32 13.18
C GLU A 108 -7.17 -8.19 13.03
N ALA A 109 -6.53 -9.27 12.58
CA ALA A 109 -5.13 -9.23 12.19
C ALA A 109 -5.02 -8.50 10.85
N VAL A 110 -4.14 -7.50 10.81
CA VAL A 110 -3.92 -6.64 9.65
C VAL A 110 -2.45 -6.76 9.27
N GLU A 111 -2.20 -7.08 8.00
CA GLU A 111 -0.84 -7.16 7.45
C GLU A 111 -0.32 -5.77 7.13
N GLY A 112 0.88 -5.45 7.61
CA GLY A 112 1.55 -4.18 7.31
C GLY A 112 0.82 -2.86 7.64
N PRO A 113 0.02 -2.72 8.73
CA PRO A 113 -0.55 -1.42 9.11
C PRO A 113 0.50 -0.35 9.37
N PHE A 114 1.70 -0.75 9.80
CA PHE A 114 2.82 0.13 10.08
C PHE A 114 4.11 -0.31 9.39
N ALA A 115 4.98 0.67 9.14
CA ALA A 115 6.40 0.44 8.93
C ALA A 115 7.22 1.22 9.96
N LEU A 116 8.21 0.55 10.55
CA LEU A 116 9.16 1.11 11.51
C LEU A 116 10.52 1.25 10.85
N THR A 117 11.10 2.45 10.93
CA THR A 117 12.45 2.77 10.48
C THR A 117 13.31 3.23 11.64
N THR A 118 14.59 2.90 11.59
CA THR A 118 15.61 3.54 12.43
C THR A 118 16.83 3.80 11.58
N MET A 119 17.37 5.01 11.65
CA MET A 119 18.62 5.43 11.02
C MET A 119 19.51 6.02 12.10
N VAL A 120 20.77 5.58 12.15
CA VAL A 120 21.78 6.17 13.03
C VAL A 120 23.05 6.43 12.22
N CYS A 121 23.59 7.63 12.33
CA CYS A 121 24.91 8.01 11.84
C CYS A 121 25.67 8.77 12.93
N GLU A 122 26.90 9.19 12.64
CA GLU A 122 27.78 9.82 13.64
C GLU A 122 27.23 11.12 14.25
N GLU A 123 26.34 11.82 13.55
CA GLU A 123 25.88 13.16 13.96
C GLU A 123 24.40 13.19 14.34
N TYR A 124 23.65 12.13 14.05
CA TYR A 124 22.19 12.15 14.11
C TYR A 124 21.61 10.75 14.17
N PHE A 125 20.48 10.62 14.86
CA PHE A 125 19.61 9.46 14.69
C PHE A 125 18.18 9.89 14.35
N HIS A 126 17.45 8.97 13.74
CA HIS A 126 16.04 9.10 13.43
C HIS A 126 15.34 7.76 13.60
N VAL A 127 14.29 7.74 14.41
CA VAL A 127 13.29 6.66 14.45
C VAL A 127 12.05 7.18 13.75
N GLY A 128 11.50 6.41 12.82
CA GLY A 128 10.28 6.79 12.09
C GLY A 128 9.21 5.72 12.20
N LEU A 129 7.98 6.15 12.45
CA LEU A 129 6.79 5.31 12.37
C LEU A 129 5.91 5.80 11.23
N THR A 130 5.55 4.91 10.33
CA THR A 130 4.68 5.21 9.19
C THR A 130 3.45 4.34 9.26
N THR A 131 2.25 4.92 9.17
CA THR A 131 1.01 4.14 8.99
C THR A 131 0.51 4.22 7.56
N PHE A 132 -0.10 3.12 7.12
CA PHE A 132 -0.79 3.00 5.84
C PHE A 132 -2.30 2.81 6.03
N CYS A 133 -2.75 2.66 7.27
CA CYS A 133 -4.12 2.35 7.63
C CYS A 133 -4.87 3.60 8.12
N ASP A 134 -6.16 3.67 7.80
CA ASP A 134 -7.09 4.70 8.27
C ASP A 134 -7.79 4.34 9.58
N ALA A 135 -7.50 3.18 10.17
CA ALA A 135 -8.14 2.71 11.40
C ALA A 135 -7.99 3.66 12.60
N TRP A 136 -7.09 4.62 12.48
CA TRP A 136 -6.72 5.61 13.49
C TRP A 136 -7.48 6.94 13.33
N MET A 137 -8.40 7.01 12.35
CA MET A 137 -9.07 8.24 11.92
C MET A 137 -10.60 8.14 12.11
N PRO A 138 -11.31 9.24 12.40
CA PRO A 138 -12.76 9.21 12.60
C PRO A 138 -13.54 8.86 11.32
N PHE A 139 -12.98 9.19 10.15
CA PHE A 139 -13.50 8.79 8.85
C PHE A 139 -12.46 7.96 8.09
N ASP A 140 -12.92 7.00 7.30
CA ASP A 140 -12.06 6.21 6.42
C ASP A 140 -11.55 7.07 5.24
N LEU A 141 -10.63 6.53 4.43
CA LEU A 141 -10.06 7.31 3.30
C LEU A 141 -11.08 7.68 2.20
N ARG A 142 -12.30 7.14 2.23
CA ARG A 142 -13.41 7.49 1.34
C ARG A 142 -14.39 8.48 1.99
N GLY A 143 -14.06 9.01 3.18
CA GLY A 143 -14.89 9.96 3.92
C GLY A 143 -16.07 9.33 4.68
N ARG A 144 -16.11 8.00 4.84
CA ARG A 144 -17.19 7.32 5.57
C ARG A 144 -16.85 7.25 7.06
N ALA A 145 -17.83 7.54 7.92
CA ALA A 145 -17.64 7.51 9.36
C ALA A 145 -17.34 6.08 9.86
N GLN A 146 -16.40 5.95 10.80
CA GLN A 146 -15.99 4.68 11.41
C GLN A 146 -15.78 4.81 12.93
N GLU A 147 -16.72 5.47 13.61
CA GLU A 147 -16.64 5.87 15.02
C GLU A 147 -16.25 4.74 15.98
N ALA A 148 -16.91 3.58 15.90
CA ALA A 148 -16.61 2.46 16.80
C ALA A 148 -15.17 1.94 16.64
N LEU A 149 -14.65 1.94 15.41
CA LEU A 149 -13.29 1.52 15.10
C LEU A 149 -12.28 2.57 15.56
N PHE A 150 -12.59 3.84 15.35
CA PHE A 150 -11.78 4.97 15.81
C PHE A 150 -11.65 5.03 17.33
N GLU A 151 -12.76 4.94 18.07
CA GLU A 151 -12.78 4.97 19.54
C GLU A 151 -11.97 3.83 20.16
N ALA A 152 -11.96 2.65 19.53
CA ALA A 152 -11.22 1.49 20.02
C ALA A 152 -9.70 1.59 19.74
N ASN A 153 -9.30 2.20 18.62
CA ASN A 153 -7.91 2.17 18.15
C ASN A 153 -7.12 3.46 18.42
N ARG A 154 -7.76 4.65 18.40
CA ARG A 154 -7.05 5.92 18.62
C ARG A 154 -6.32 5.99 19.96
N PRO A 155 -6.92 5.59 21.10
CA PRO A 155 -6.21 5.64 22.38
C PRO A 155 -4.95 4.76 22.38
N ARG A 156 -5.01 3.58 21.74
CA ARG A 156 -3.85 2.68 21.62
C ARG A 156 -2.70 3.32 20.85
N LEU A 157 -3.00 3.95 19.70
CA LEU A 157 -1.99 4.66 18.92
C LEU A 157 -1.42 5.85 19.72
N ALA A 158 -2.28 6.66 20.33
CA ALA A 158 -1.86 7.81 21.13
C ALA A 158 -0.91 7.41 22.27
N SER A 159 -1.26 6.36 23.02
CA SER A 159 -0.40 5.83 24.09
C SER A 159 0.92 5.29 23.56
N ALA A 160 0.92 4.59 22.43
CA ALA A 160 2.15 4.09 21.83
C ALA A 160 3.08 5.22 21.38
N LEU A 161 2.54 6.26 20.74
CA LEU A 161 3.31 7.43 20.28
C LEU A 161 3.95 8.18 21.47
N ALA A 162 3.18 8.43 22.53
CA ALA A 162 3.66 9.09 23.73
C ALA A 162 4.74 8.25 24.46
N GLU A 163 4.54 6.94 24.57
CA GLU A 163 5.49 6.05 25.23
C GLU A 163 6.78 5.87 24.40
N ILE A 164 6.72 5.87 23.07
CA ILE A 164 7.93 5.90 22.23
C ILE A 164 8.74 7.17 22.51
N ALA A 165 8.07 8.32 22.59
CA ALA A 165 8.73 9.60 22.90
C ALA A 165 9.43 9.56 24.27
N GLU A 166 8.76 9.00 25.29
CA GLU A 166 9.32 8.82 26.63
C GLU A 166 10.52 7.86 26.64
N GLU A 167 10.41 6.70 26.00
CA GLU A 167 11.48 5.67 25.97
C GLU A 167 12.71 6.12 25.16
N LEU A 168 12.50 6.97 24.15
CA LEU A 168 13.58 7.57 23.37
C LEU A 168 14.15 8.85 24.02
N ASP A 169 13.44 9.42 24.99
CA ASP A 169 13.72 10.74 25.60
C ASP A 169 13.79 11.86 24.53
N VAL A 170 12.92 11.78 23.52
CA VAL A 170 12.83 12.75 22.42
C VAL A 170 11.38 13.09 22.16
N GLU A 171 11.08 14.38 22.00
CA GLU A 171 9.75 14.83 21.61
C GLU A 171 9.33 14.24 20.25
N ILE A 172 8.05 13.90 20.14
CA ILE A 172 7.50 13.44 18.88
C ILE A 172 7.43 14.61 17.88
N ASP A 173 7.86 14.35 16.65
CA ASP A 173 7.72 15.27 15.53
C ASP A 173 6.75 14.66 14.50
N PRO A 174 5.48 15.09 14.47
CA PRO A 174 4.55 14.73 13.41
C PRO A 174 5.02 15.33 12.08
N ASP A 175 5.21 14.49 11.07
CA ASP A 175 5.74 14.90 9.76
C ASP A 175 4.73 15.79 8.99
N ASP A 176 5.11 16.29 7.81
CA ASP A 176 4.20 17.05 6.99
C ASP A 176 2.93 16.26 6.63
N ALA A 177 1.81 16.98 6.50
CA ALA A 177 0.53 16.42 6.08
C ALA A 177 0.69 15.63 4.77
N THR A 178 0.14 14.41 4.75
CA THR A 178 0.08 13.61 3.54
C THR A 178 -1.19 13.97 2.75
N TRP A 179 -1.32 13.39 1.56
CA TRP A 179 -2.57 13.47 0.80
C TRP A 179 -3.77 12.80 1.49
N PHE A 180 -3.52 11.99 2.53
CA PHE A 180 -4.54 11.15 3.17
C PHE A 180 -4.88 11.58 4.59
N GLY A 181 -3.93 12.18 5.31
CA GLY A 181 -4.17 12.61 6.68
C GLY A 181 -3.12 13.58 7.21
N PHE A 182 -3.48 14.21 8.32
CA PHE A 182 -2.62 15.09 9.10
C PHE A 182 -2.11 14.32 10.32
N PRO A 183 -0.81 13.97 10.39
CA PRO A 183 -0.26 13.42 11.62
C PRO A 183 -0.32 14.49 12.73
N THR A 184 -0.60 14.04 13.93
CA THR A 184 -0.59 14.84 15.17
C THR A 184 0.19 14.07 16.23
N GLU A 185 0.51 14.70 17.35
CA GLU A 185 1.18 14.04 18.48
C GLU A 185 0.40 12.84 19.05
N SER A 186 -0.91 12.74 18.75
CA SER A 186 -1.81 11.71 19.31
C SER A 186 -2.40 10.75 18.27
N GLY A 187 -2.05 10.87 16.99
CA GLY A 187 -2.67 10.07 15.93
C GLY A 187 -2.81 10.84 14.63
N VAL A 188 -3.89 10.60 13.88
CA VAL A 188 -4.08 11.14 12.54
C VAL A 188 -5.46 11.77 12.40
N GLU A 189 -5.53 12.95 11.78
CA GLU A 189 -6.78 13.63 11.44
C GLU A 189 -7.10 13.55 9.94
N ASN A 190 -8.38 13.51 9.60
CA ASN A 190 -8.87 13.54 8.21
C ASN A 190 -8.69 14.90 7.55
N HIS A 191 -8.62 14.90 6.22
CA HIS A 191 -8.92 16.08 5.40
C HIS A 191 -10.42 16.33 5.36
N TYR A 192 -10.82 17.60 5.45
CA TYR A 192 -12.21 18.02 5.35
C TYR A 192 -12.37 18.99 4.17
N GLN A 193 -13.56 18.97 3.58
CA GLN A 193 -13.99 19.92 2.56
C GLN A 193 -14.45 21.22 3.22
N ASP A 194 -14.66 22.27 2.41
CA ASP A 194 -15.14 23.58 2.89
C ASP A 194 -16.52 23.51 3.59
N ASP A 195 -17.32 22.48 3.29
CA ASP A 195 -18.61 22.22 3.91
C ASP A 195 -18.53 21.43 5.23
N GLY A 196 -17.31 21.05 5.65
CA GLY A 196 -17.05 20.29 6.87
C GLY A 196 -17.21 18.78 6.74
N SER A 197 -17.56 18.27 5.56
CA SER A 197 -17.57 16.82 5.30
C SER A 197 -16.16 16.27 5.13
N ALA A 198 -15.94 15.00 5.51
CA ALA A 198 -14.65 14.35 5.29
C ALA A 198 -14.40 14.12 3.79
N SER A 199 -13.18 14.39 3.35
CA SER A 199 -12.79 14.25 1.94
C SER A 199 -12.59 12.78 1.53
N ASP A 200 -13.06 12.41 0.34
CA ASP A 200 -12.67 11.17 -0.33
C ASP A 200 -11.26 11.32 -0.93
N VAL A 201 -10.26 11.14 -0.07
CA VAL A 201 -8.83 11.19 -0.44
C VAL A 201 -8.38 9.93 -1.16
N TRP A 202 -9.08 8.81 -0.96
CA TRP A 202 -8.82 7.55 -1.66
C TRP A 202 -9.05 7.69 -3.16
N GLY A 203 -10.24 8.15 -3.56
CA GLY A 203 -10.58 8.39 -4.96
C GLY A 203 -9.74 9.50 -5.58
N SER A 204 -9.39 10.53 -4.80
CA SER A 204 -8.66 11.70 -5.28
C SER A 204 -7.15 11.46 -5.46
N PHE A 205 -6.53 10.59 -4.66
CA PHE A 205 -5.07 10.47 -4.62
C PHE A 205 -4.56 9.03 -4.74
N GLU A 206 -5.14 8.08 -4.01
CA GLU A 206 -4.65 6.69 -4.04
C GLU A 206 -4.94 6.02 -5.39
N ILE A 207 -6.16 6.17 -5.91
CA ILE A 207 -6.53 5.62 -7.22
C ILE A 207 -5.66 6.24 -8.33
N PRO A 208 -5.51 7.57 -8.46
CA PRO A 208 -4.61 8.17 -9.44
C PRO A 208 -3.13 7.81 -9.25
N TYR A 209 -2.63 7.66 -8.02
CA TYR A 209 -1.24 7.29 -7.75
C TYR A 209 -0.96 5.83 -8.13
N ARG A 210 -1.83 4.89 -7.71
CA ARG A 210 -1.76 3.48 -8.14
C ARG A 210 -1.84 3.41 -9.66
N ASN A 211 -2.78 4.13 -10.27
CA ASN A 211 -2.89 4.25 -11.74
C ASN A 211 -1.65 4.85 -12.38
N ARG A 212 -0.96 5.79 -11.73
CA ARG A 212 0.33 6.34 -12.19
C ARG A 212 1.45 5.30 -12.12
N ILE A 213 1.54 4.49 -11.06
CA ILE A 213 2.50 3.36 -11.01
C ILE A 213 2.18 2.36 -12.12
N PHE A 214 0.90 2.03 -12.33
CA PHE A 214 0.44 1.23 -13.48
C PHE A 214 0.77 1.88 -14.84
N SER A 215 0.88 3.21 -14.88
CA SER A 215 1.26 3.99 -16.07
C SER A 215 2.77 4.24 -16.22
N GLN A 216 3.56 3.97 -15.18
CA GLN A 216 5.00 4.24 -15.11
C GLN A 216 5.86 2.98 -15.13
N THR A 217 5.29 1.83 -15.51
CA THR A 217 6.02 0.87 -16.36
C THR A 217 6.47 1.61 -17.63
N PRO A 218 7.75 1.56 -18.04
CA PRO A 218 8.33 2.56 -18.92
C PRO A 218 7.48 2.84 -20.16
N ARG A 219 7.27 4.13 -20.46
CA ARG A 219 6.88 4.58 -21.81
C ARG A 219 7.86 3.89 -22.78
N PHE A 220 7.31 3.15 -23.74
CA PHE A 220 7.95 2.24 -24.71
C PHE A 220 8.05 0.75 -24.34
N THR A 221 6.91 0.11 -24.06
CA THR A 221 6.68 -1.27 -24.54
C THR A 221 5.51 -1.27 -25.52
N ALA A 222 5.73 -1.76 -26.75
CA ALA A 222 4.70 -1.95 -27.75
C ALA A 222 3.54 -2.74 -27.12
N GLY A 223 2.33 -2.17 -27.12
CA GLY A 223 1.13 -2.72 -26.47
C GLY A 223 -0.14 -2.07 -27.00
N TYR A 224 -1.30 -2.59 -26.60
CA TYR A 224 -2.56 -1.92 -26.89
C TYR A 224 -2.61 -0.53 -26.22
N GLY A 225 -3.25 0.42 -26.88
CA GLY A 225 -3.62 1.69 -26.28
C GLY A 225 -4.43 1.47 -24.99
N ARG A 226 -4.17 2.30 -23.96
CA ARG A 226 -4.86 2.22 -22.65
C ARG A 226 -6.06 3.16 -22.54
N ARG A 227 -6.40 3.85 -23.62
CA ARG A 227 -7.53 4.78 -23.71
C ARG A 227 -8.19 4.61 -25.07
N ALA A 228 -9.49 4.81 -25.10
CA ALA A 228 -10.30 4.91 -26.30
C ALA A 228 -11.28 6.09 -26.16
N SER A 229 -11.40 6.91 -27.19
CA SER A 229 -12.36 8.01 -27.21
C SER A 229 -13.66 7.65 -27.94
N GLY A 230 -13.64 6.57 -28.69
CA GLY A 230 -14.77 6.00 -29.40
C GLY A 230 -15.28 4.69 -28.79
N PRO A 231 -16.15 3.98 -29.52
CA PRO A 231 -16.85 2.83 -28.98
C PRO A 231 -15.91 1.69 -28.56
N VAL A 232 -16.22 1.08 -27.42
CA VAL A 232 -15.50 -0.09 -26.88
C VAL A 232 -16.45 -1.27 -26.69
N ARG A 233 -15.94 -2.48 -26.92
CA ARG A 233 -16.58 -3.72 -26.49
C ARG A 233 -16.12 -4.04 -25.09
N CYS A 234 -17.05 -4.34 -24.21
CA CYS A 234 -16.79 -4.53 -22.79
C CYS A 234 -17.37 -5.88 -22.33
N VAL A 235 -16.61 -6.62 -21.52
CA VAL A 235 -17.06 -7.87 -20.88
C VAL A 235 -16.79 -7.82 -19.38
N PRO A 236 -17.76 -8.19 -18.54
CA PRO A 236 -17.55 -8.27 -17.11
C PRO A 236 -16.63 -9.44 -16.77
N VAL A 237 -15.78 -9.24 -15.76
CA VAL A 237 -14.95 -10.27 -15.14
C VAL A 237 -15.57 -10.66 -13.81
N LEU A 238 -16.01 -11.90 -13.71
CA LEU A 238 -16.70 -12.44 -12.56
C LEU A 238 -15.72 -13.14 -11.62
N GLY A 239 -15.67 -12.71 -10.37
CA GLY A 239 -15.02 -13.42 -9.27
C GLY A 239 -15.92 -14.49 -8.67
N SER A 240 -15.55 -15.03 -7.50
CA SER A 240 -16.35 -16.04 -6.80
C SER A 240 -17.69 -15.51 -6.28
N THR A 241 -17.73 -14.23 -5.91
CA THR A 241 -18.86 -13.63 -5.19
C THR A 241 -19.35 -12.31 -5.81
N GLU A 242 -18.58 -11.70 -6.70
CA GLU A 242 -18.88 -10.37 -7.27
C GLU A 242 -18.21 -10.14 -8.63
N VAL A 243 -18.49 -8.98 -9.25
CA VAL A 243 -17.81 -8.53 -10.47
C VAL A 243 -16.52 -7.83 -10.07
N LEU A 244 -15.37 -8.38 -10.49
CA LEU A 244 -14.04 -7.83 -10.18
C LEU A 244 -13.69 -6.62 -11.03
N GLY A 245 -14.28 -6.52 -12.22
CA GLY A 245 -14.03 -5.43 -13.15
C GLY A 245 -14.49 -5.77 -14.56
N TYR A 246 -13.98 -5.02 -15.53
CA TYR A 246 -14.41 -5.08 -16.91
C TYR A 246 -13.20 -5.08 -17.85
N LEU A 247 -13.12 -6.09 -18.70
CA LEU A 247 -12.21 -6.07 -19.85
C LEU A 247 -12.87 -5.30 -20.99
N TRP A 248 -12.11 -4.44 -21.65
CA TRP A 248 -12.61 -3.72 -22.81
C TRP A 248 -11.60 -3.66 -23.95
N ALA A 249 -12.12 -3.51 -25.18
CA ALA A 249 -11.34 -3.48 -26.41
C ALA A 249 -11.95 -2.53 -27.46
N SER A 250 -11.08 -1.87 -28.23
CA SER A 250 -11.39 -1.08 -29.42
C SER A 250 -10.37 -1.36 -30.51
N ASP A 251 -10.79 -2.07 -31.56
CA ASP A 251 -9.94 -2.33 -32.72
C ASP A 251 -9.63 -1.06 -33.51
N ALA A 252 -10.57 -0.10 -33.54
CA ALA A 252 -10.44 1.16 -34.28
C ALA A 252 -9.30 2.03 -33.73
N GLU A 253 -9.08 2.00 -32.42
CA GLU A 253 -8.03 2.77 -31.74
C GLU A 253 -6.85 1.89 -31.30
N GLY A 254 -6.87 0.59 -31.64
CA GLY A 254 -5.84 -0.36 -31.24
C GLY A 254 -5.69 -0.46 -29.72
N ALA A 255 -6.78 -0.31 -28.97
CA ALA A 255 -6.79 -0.12 -27.52
C ALA A 255 -7.48 -1.27 -26.78
N ALA A 256 -6.94 -1.69 -25.65
CA ALA A 256 -7.51 -2.70 -24.77
C ALA A 256 -6.98 -2.55 -23.34
N SER A 257 -7.86 -2.70 -22.36
CA SER A 257 -7.48 -2.65 -20.95
C SER A 257 -8.45 -3.42 -20.07
N PHE A 258 -8.14 -3.41 -18.78
CA PHE A 258 -9.02 -3.83 -17.70
C PHE A 258 -9.33 -2.61 -16.83
N GLU A 259 -10.59 -2.45 -16.45
CA GLU A 259 -11.04 -1.45 -15.48
C GLU A 259 -11.57 -2.17 -14.23
N PRO A 260 -10.97 -1.99 -13.04
CA PRO A 260 -11.46 -2.61 -11.82
C PRO A 260 -12.85 -2.08 -11.45
N CYS A 261 -13.67 -2.93 -10.82
CA CYS A 261 -14.92 -2.47 -10.23
C CYS A 261 -14.64 -1.91 -8.84
N ASP A 262 -15.11 -0.69 -8.56
CA ASP A 262 -14.91 -0.03 -7.26
C ASP A 262 -15.46 -0.82 -6.06
N ALA A 263 -16.50 -1.62 -6.31
CA ALA A 263 -17.12 -2.49 -5.29
C ALA A 263 -16.21 -3.66 -4.89
N ALA A 264 -15.40 -4.16 -5.83
CA ALA A 264 -14.49 -5.29 -5.61
C ALA A 264 -13.13 -4.89 -5.02
N ASP A 265 -12.91 -3.59 -4.79
CA ASP A 265 -11.75 -3.02 -4.10
C ASP A 265 -10.41 -3.70 -4.47
N LEU A 266 -9.65 -4.25 -3.50
CA LEU A 266 -8.35 -4.87 -3.75
C LEU A 266 -8.41 -6.10 -4.66
N ASP A 267 -9.50 -6.87 -4.63
CA ASP A 267 -9.64 -8.07 -5.46
C ASP A 267 -9.86 -7.71 -6.93
N GLY A 268 -10.57 -6.61 -7.19
CA GLY A 268 -10.65 -6.02 -8.54
C GLY A 268 -9.29 -5.59 -9.08
N HIS A 269 -8.44 -4.98 -8.25
CA HIS A 269 -7.09 -4.55 -8.65
C HIS A 269 -6.14 -5.73 -8.88
N ARG A 270 -6.18 -6.76 -8.01
CA ARG A 270 -5.39 -7.99 -8.18
C ARG A 270 -5.77 -8.73 -9.45
N ALA A 271 -7.06 -8.81 -9.75
CA ALA A 271 -7.53 -9.35 -11.02
C ALA A 271 -7.03 -8.52 -12.21
N GLY A 272 -7.04 -7.19 -12.09
CA GLY A 272 -6.56 -6.28 -13.11
C GLY A 272 -5.12 -6.53 -13.52
N LEU A 273 -4.21 -6.76 -12.57
CA LEU A 273 -2.82 -7.11 -12.86
C LEU A 273 -2.70 -8.33 -13.78
N VAL A 274 -3.39 -9.42 -13.44
CA VAL A 274 -3.36 -10.66 -14.22
C VAL A 274 -3.96 -10.46 -15.62
N TRP A 275 -5.03 -9.67 -15.73
CA TRP A 275 -5.66 -9.38 -17.01
C TRP A 275 -4.82 -8.47 -17.90
N LEU A 276 -4.11 -7.50 -17.33
CA LEU A 276 -3.21 -6.64 -18.09
C LEU A 276 -2.01 -7.41 -18.65
N ASP A 277 -1.47 -8.37 -17.90
CA ASP A 277 -0.43 -9.29 -18.38
C ASP A 277 -0.95 -10.19 -19.51
N ARG A 278 -2.14 -10.77 -19.35
CA ARG A 278 -2.79 -11.56 -20.40
C ARG A 278 -3.04 -10.78 -21.69
N LEU A 279 -3.42 -9.50 -21.58
CA LEU A 279 -3.56 -8.60 -22.72
C LEU A 279 -2.21 -8.28 -23.36
N ARG A 280 -1.13 -8.22 -22.58
CA ARG A 280 0.24 -8.08 -23.11
C ARG A 280 0.63 -9.32 -23.92
N ASP A 281 0.44 -10.51 -23.37
CA ASP A 281 0.73 -11.77 -24.07
C ASP A 281 -0.06 -11.91 -25.39
N ALA A 282 -1.30 -11.42 -25.42
CA ALA A 282 -2.11 -11.36 -26.63
C ALA A 282 -1.56 -10.36 -27.66
N TYR A 283 -1.14 -9.18 -27.20
CA TYR A 283 -0.51 -8.18 -28.06
C TYR A 283 0.80 -8.68 -28.67
N ASP A 284 1.65 -9.32 -27.87
CA ASP A 284 2.96 -9.82 -28.31
C ASP A 284 2.82 -10.94 -29.35
N ARG A 285 1.68 -11.63 -29.37
CA ARG A 285 1.28 -12.60 -30.42
C ARG A 285 0.63 -11.95 -31.65
N GLY A 286 0.46 -10.63 -31.65
CA GLY A 286 -0.09 -9.86 -32.77
C GLY A 286 -1.61 -9.94 -32.92
N LEU A 287 -2.34 -10.23 -31.83
CA LEU A 287 -3.80 -10.22 -31.87
C LEU A 287 -4.34 -8.78 -31.98
N SER A 288 -5.55 -8.63 -32.54
CA SER A 288 -6.30 -7.38 -32.41
C SER A 288 -6.92 -7.30 -31.00
N PRO A 289 -7.21 -6.09 -30.48
CA PRO A 289 -7.88 -5.91 -29.18
C PRO A 289 -9.09 -6.82 -28.97
N THR A 290 -9.97 -6.91 -29.96
CA THR A 290 -11.18 -7.73 -29.90
C THR A 290 -10.87 -9.22 -29.99
N ALA A 291 -9.91 -9.61 -30.83
CA ALA A 291 -9.47 -11.01 -30.90
C ALA A 291 -8.88 -11.48 -29.58
N ALA A 292 -8.11 -10.62 -28.91
CA ALA A 292 -7.61 -10.86 -27.56
C ALA A 292 -8.77 -11.02 -26.56
N LEU A 293 -9.76 -10.13 -26.58
CA LEU A 293 -10.92 -10.20 -25.68
C LEU A 293 -11.73 -11.49 -25.84
N VAL A 294 -11.92 -11.98 -27.08
CA VAL A 294 -12.58 -13.26 -27.36
C VAL A 294 -11.76 -14.44 -26.84
N GLU A 295 -10.45 -14.44 -27.10
CA GLU A 295 -9.58 -15.54 -26.66
C GLU A 295 -9.49 -15.62 -25.14
N LEU A 296 -9.29 -14.48 -24.49
CA LEU A 296 -9.14 -14.37 -23.05
C LEU A 296 -10.41 -14.76 -22.29
N GLY A 297 -11.59 -14.54 -22.89
CA GLY A 297 -12.84 -15.00 -22.32
C GLY A 297 -13.18 -16.47 -22.58
N GLY A 298 -12.36 -17.18 -23.37
CA GLY A 298 -12.38 -18.64 -23.47
C GLY A 298 -11.60 -19.36 -22.36
N ASN A 299 -10.86 -18.62 -21.53
CA ASN A 299 -10.01 -19.19 -20.48
C ASN A 299 -10.88 -19.74 -19.32
N PRO A 300 -10.64 -20.96 -18.78
CA PRO A 300 -11.46 -21.63 -17.76
C PRO A 300 -11.69 -20.90 -16.42
N GLY A 301 -11.14 -19.69 -16.23
CA GLY A 301 -11.26 -18.91 -15.00
C GLY A 301 -10.08 -19.14 -14.07
N ASP A 302 -9.75 -18.10 -13.32
CA ASP A 302 -8.58 -18.02 -12.44
C ASP A 302 -9.04 -17.77 -10.99
N PRO A 303 -8.46 -18.43 -9.98
CA PRO A 303 -8.85 -18.22 -8.58
C PRO A 303 -8.66 -16.77 -8.09
N VAL A 304 -7.73 -16.02 -8.68
CA VAL A 304 -7.41 -14.63 -8.34
C VAL A 304 -8.02 -13.68 -9.35
N ALA A 305 -7.94 -13.99 -10.65
CA ALA A 305 -8.38 -13.08 -11.71
C ALA A 305 -9.84 -13.25 -12.15
N GLY A 306 -10.54 -14.25 -11.61
CA GLY A 306 -11.90 -14.58 -12.01
C GLY A 306 -12.00 -15.06 -13.47
N ARG A 307 -13.20 -14.96 -14.04
CA ARG A 307 -13.50 -15.36 -15.41
C ARG A 307 -14.22 -14.23 -16.16
N ALA A 308 -13.73 -13.89 -17.35
CA ALA A 308 -14.45 -13.00 -18.24
C ALA A 308 -15.71 -13.69 -18.79
N ASP A 309 -16.86 -13.02 -18.74
CA ASP A 309 -18.11 -13.52 -19.30
C ASP A 309 -18.40 -12.87 -20.65
N VAL A 310 -17.88 -13.49 -21.71
CA VAL A 310 -18.07 -13.03 -23.10
C VAL A 310 -19.54 -13.10 -23.53
N LYS A 311 -20.37 -13.90 -22.87
CA LYS A 311 -21.81 -13.94 -23.18
C LYS A 311 -22.54 -12.68 -22.71
N ALA A 312 -21.97 -11.95 -21.76
CA ALA A 312 -22.46 -10.67 -21.25
C ALA A 312 -21.74 -9.46 -21.90
N THR A 313 -21.34 -9.58 -23.18
CA THR A 313 -20.67 -8.48 -23.90
C THR A 313 -21.62 -7.30 -24.10
N ALA A 314 -21.16 -6.09 -23.81
CA ALA A 314 -21.84 -4.83 -24.09
C ALA A 314 -20.99 -3.91 -24.98
N GLU A 315 -21.64 -3.03 -25.73
CA GLU A 315 -20.97 -1.93 -26.45
C GLU A 315 -21.19 -0.61 -25.69
N ALA A 316 -20.12 0.15 -25.48
CA ALA A 316 -20.14 1.44 -24.80
C ALA A 316 -19.56 2.53 -25.71
N GLY A 317 -20.06 3.77 -25.62
CA GLY A 317 -19.63 4.88 -26.50
C GLY A 317 -18.20 5.40 -26.24
N SER A 318 -17.66 5.15 -25.05
CA SER A 318 -16.29 5.46 -24.59
C SER A 318 -16.02 4.70 -23.28
N TRP A 319 -14.76 4.48 -22.90
CA TRP A 319 -14.41 3.80 -21.63
C TRP A 319 -14.57 4.71 -20.39
N GLU A 320 -14.62 6.03 -20.54
CA GLU A 320 -14.74 6.99 -19.41
C GLU A 320 -16.17 7.06 -18.80
N ALA A 321 -17.11 6.21 -19.22
CA ALA A 321 -18.50 6.23 -18.76
C ALA A 321 -18.96 4.90 -18.11
N PRO A 322 -18.31 4.42 -17.03
CA PRO A 322 -18.66 3.15 -16.38
C PRO A 322 -20.08 3.12 -15.81
N GLU A 323 -20.65 4.25 -15.37
CA GLU A 323 -22.03 4.31 -14.86
C GLU A 323 -23.09 4.00 -15.94
N THR A 324 -22.82 4.36 -17.19
CA THR A 324 -23.69 4.06 -18.35
C THR A 324 -23.64 2.57 -18.72
N ILE A 325 -22.51 1.91 -18.48
CA ILE A 325 -22.30 0.47 -18.69
C ILE A 325 -23.00 -0.33 -17.58
N LEU A 326 -22.84 0.10 -16.32
CA LEU A 326 -23.47 -0.50 -15.15
C LEU A 326 -25.01 -0.42 -15.23
N SER A 327 -25.56 0.67 -15.77
CA SER A 327 -27.01 0.82 -15.98
C SER A 327 -27.56 -0.07 -17.11
N HIS A 328 -26.82 -0.24 -18.22
CA HIS A 328 -27.23 -1.14 -19.32
C HIS A 328 -27.11 -2.63 -18.96
N LEU A 329 -26.06 -3.04 -18.22
CA LEU A 329 -25.90 -4.42 -17.77
C LEU A 329 -26.90 -4.80 -16.66
N ARG A 330 -27.26 -3.87 -15.76
CA ARG A 330 -28.36 -4.07 -14.79
C ARG A 330 -29.74 -4.20 -15.46
N ALA A 331 -29.97 -3.51 -16.58
CA ALA A 331 -31.21 -3.60 -17.34
C ALA A 331 -31.33 -4.89 -18.18
N SER A 332 -30.24 -5.63 -18.35
CA SER A 332 -30.16 -6.82 -19.23
C SER A 332 -29.96 -8.14 -18.46
N GLY A 333 -30.05 -8.13 -17.13
CA GLY A 333 -29.99 -9.36 -16.32
C GLY A 333 -31.23 -10.25 -16.56
N PRO A 334 -31.08 -11.59 -16.60
CA PRO A 334 -32.22 -12.49 -16.79
C PRO A 334 -33.15 -12.46 -15.58
N ALA A 335 -34.46 -12.55 -15.84
CA ALA A 335 -35.48 -12.82 -14.84
C ALA A 335 -35.30 -14.21 -14.18
#